data_AF-A0A8T5KXG5-F1
#
_entry.id   AF-A0A8T5KXG5-F1
#
_cell.length_a   1.000
_cell.length_b   1.000
_cell.length_c   1.000
_cell.angle_alpha   90.00
_cell.angle_beta   90.00
_cell.angle_gamma   90.00
#
_symmetry.space_group_name_H-M   'P 1'
#
loop_
_entity.id
_entity.type
_entity.pdbx_description
1 polymer ?
#
loop_
_entity_poly.entity_id
_entity_poly.type
_entity_poly.pdbx_seq_one_letter_code
_entity_poly.pdbx_strand_id
1 'polypeptide(L)' 'MSKITINVDSDELKILEKRAKKNLLSVREQIEDIIRRSCVSGKGPKYSRLKPDERLISIFSREKRGNWRKKKKKN' A
#
# COMPACT_ATOMS: atom_id res chain seq x y z
N MET A 1 -10.50 21.85 -13.25
CA MET A 1 -10.52 20.50 -12.65
C MET A 1 -10.33 19.47 -13.76
N SER A 2 -9.47 18.49 -13.56
CA SER A 2 -9.29 17.40 -14.53
C SER A 2 -10.47 16.44 -14.50
N LYS A 3 -10.92 15.96 -15.66
CA LYS A 3 -12.01 15.00 -15.78
C LYS A 3 -11.44 13.65 -16.23
N ILE A 4 -11.83 12.58 -15.54
CA ILE A 4 -11.46 11.20 -15.88
C ILE A 4 -12.75 10.47 -16.21
N THR A 5 -12.74 9.69 -17.29
CA THR A 5 -13.85 8.82 -17.68
C THR A 5 -13.30 7.42 -17.82
N ILE A 6 -13.96 6.47 -17.16
CA ILE A 6 -13.58 5.05 -17.17
C ILE A 6 -14.81 4.23 -17.54
N ASN A 7 -14.59 3.18 -18.33
CA ASN A 7 -15.60 2.16 -18.57
C ASN A 7 -15.33 1.01 -17.60
N VAL A 8 -16.38 0.54 -16.94
CA VAL A 8 -16.30 -0.45 -15.87
C VAL A 8 -17.42 -1.45 -16.08
N ASP A 9 -17.13 -2.73 -15.96
CA ASP A 9 -18.15 -3.76 -16.13
C ASP A 9 -19.08 -3.82 -14.92
N SER A 10 -20.27 -4.39 -15.10
CA SER A 10 -21.31 -4.48 -14.08
C SER A 10 -20.86 -5.25 -12.83
N ASP A 11 -20.02 -6.28 -13.00
CA ASP A 11 -19.51 -7.07 -11.87
C ASP A 11 -18.46 -6.32 -11.05
N GLU A 12 -17.62 -5.52 -11.72
CA GLU A 12 -16.65 -4.64 -11.09
C GLU A 12 -17.34 -3.49 -10.34
N LEU A 13 -18.43 -2.96 -10.90
CA LEU A 13 -19.26 -1.93 -10.26
C LEU A 13 -19.85 -2.44 -8.93
N LYS A 14 -20.37 -3.68 -8.89
CA LYS A 14 -20.89 -4.29 -7.64
C LYS A 14 -19.83 -4.37 -6.56
N ILE A 15 -18.57 -4.65 -6.92
CA ILE A 15 -17.45 -4.70 -5.97
C ILE A 15 -17.15 -3.30 -5.43
N LEU A 16 -17.14 -2.29 -6.30
CA LEU A 16 -16.95 -0.89 -5.91
C LEU A 16 -18.06 -0.41 -4.97
N GLU A 17 -19.32 -0.74 -5.25
CA GLU A 17 -20.46 -0.38 -4.41
C GLU A 17 -20.39 -1.01 -3.00
N LYS A 18 -20.07 -2.30 -2.91
CA LYS A 18 -19.86 -2.97 -1.61
C LYS A 18 -18.79 -2.27 -0.78
N ARG A 19 -17.70 -1.85 -1.42
CA ARG A 19 -16.60 -1.16 -0.75
C ARG A 19 -16.98 0.26 -0.35
N ALA A 20 -17.67 0.99 -1.22
CA ALA A 20 -18.18 2.33 -0.96
C ALA A 20 -19.12 2.33 0.25
N LYS A 21 -20.04 1.36 0.33
CA LYS A 21 -20.94 1.18 1.48
C LYS A 21 -20.18 0.91 2.78
N LYS A 22 -19.14 0.05 2.75
CA LYS A 22 -18.31 -0.23 3.92
C LYS A 22 -17.57 1.01 4.44
N ASN A 23 -17.15 1.88 3.52
CA ASN A 23 -16.40 3.09 3.83
C ASN A 23 -17.29 4.33 4.03
N LEU A 24 -18.62 4.17 3.93
CA LEU A 24 -19.60 5.26 4.03
C LEU A 24 -19.35 6.38 2.99
N LEU A 25 -18.93 5.98 1.79
CA LEU A 25 -18.67 6.87 0.66
C LEU A 25 -19.66 6.61 -0.48
N SER A 26 -19.84 7.59 -1.35
CA SER A 26 -20.41 7.34 -2.68
C SER A 26 -19.41 6.57 -3.55
N VAL A 27 -19.90 5.91 -4.61
CA VAL A 27 -19.05 5.18 -5.55
C VAL A 27 -18.00 6.09 -6.19
N ARG A 28 -18.38 7.33 -6.51
CA ARG A 28 -17.47 8.34 -7.07
C ARG A 28 -16.35 8.70 -6.10
N GLU A 29 -16.68 9.03 -4.86
CA GLU A 29 -15.69 9.36 -3.83
C GLU A 29 -14.76 8.16 -3.56
N GLN A 30 -15.31 6.95 -3.54
CA GLN A 30 -14.53 5.72 -3.39
C GLN A 30 -13.51 5.53 -4.52
N ILE A 31 -13.88 5.85 -5.77
CA ILE A 31 -12.96 5.81 -6.92
C ILE A 31 -11.89 6.90 -6.79
N GLU A 32 -12.27 8.13 -6.43
CA GLU A 32 -11.32 9.23 -6.22
C GLU A 32 -10.31 8.90 -5.11
N ASP A 33 -10.76 8.30 -4.02
CA ASP A 33 -9.94 7.86 -2.89
C ASP A 33 -9.00 6.71 -3.26
N ILE A 34 -9.45 5.77 -4.11
CA ILE A 34 -8.57 4.74 -4.69
C ILE A 34 -7.46 5.36 -5.53
N ILE A 35 -7.81 6.28 -6.45
CA ILE A 35 -6.84 6.93 -7.33
C ILE A 35 -5.83 7.76 -6.51
N ARG A 36 -6.30 8.56 -5.55
CA ARG A 36 -5.41 9.32 -4.64
C ARG A 36 -4.44 8.41 -3.92
N ARG A 37 -4.94 7.34 -3.28
CA ARG A 37 -4.08 6.39 -2.58
C ARG A 37 -3.07 5.77 -3.53
N SER A 38 -3.47 5.36 -4.73
CA SER A 38 -2.57 4.76 -5.72
C SER A 38 -1.45 5.72 -6.14
N CYS A 39 -1.78 7.00 -6.35
CA CYS A 39 -0.80 8.01 -6.74
C CYS A 39 0.16 8.39 -5.59
N VAL A 40 -0.33 8.46 -4.35
CA VAL A 40 0.48 8.81 -3.17
C VAL A 40 1.34 7.64 -2.71
N SER A 41 0.79 6.42 -2.68
CA SER A 41 1.46 5.22 -2.18
C SER A 41 2.40 4.56 -3.19
N GLY A 42 2.39 4.96 -4.47
CA GLY A 42 3.29 4.46 -5.50
C GLY A 42 4.79 4.67 -5.20
N LYS A 43 5.14 5.56 -4.26
CA LYS A 43 6.52 5.81 -3.78
C LYS A 43 6.78 5.36 -2.34
N GLY A 44 5.78 4.79 -1.65
CA GLY A 44 5.98 4.28 -0.30
C GLY A 44 6.93 3.08 -0.31
N PRO A 45 7.73 2.86 0.75
CA PRO A 45 8.51 1.63 0.83
C PRO A 45 7.52 0.48 0.64
N LYS A 46 7.77 -0.40 -0.35
CA LYS A 46 7.12 -1.71 -0.39
C LYS A 46 7.23 -2.22 1.04
N TYR A 47 6.12 -2.26 1.79
CA TYR A 47 6.09 -3.04 3.00
C TYR A 47 6.35 -4.45 2.50
N SER A 48 7.62 -4.83 2.55
CA SER A 48 8.09 -6.14 2.21
C SER A 48 7.18 -7.10 2.95
N ARG A 49 6.88 -8.22 2.30
CA ARG A 49 6.23 -9.37 2.91
C ARG A 49 7.14 -9.95 4.01
N LEU A 50 7.45 -9.17 5.04
CA LEU A 50 8.04 -9.68 6.25
C LEU A 50 6.95 -10.52 6.88
N LYS A 51 7.27 -11.80 7.09
CA LYS A 51 6.37 -12.73 7.77
C LYS A 51 6.04 -12.14 9.14
N PRO A 52 4.83 -12.34 9.69
CA PRO A 52 4.43 -11.80 10.99
C PRO A 52 5.50 -11.99 12.08
N ASP A 53 6.17 -13.14 12.07
CA ASP A 53 7.24 -13.50 13.00
C ASP A 53 8.47 -12.59 12.89
N GLU A 54 8.89 -12.23 11.68
CA GLU A 54 10.03 -11.33 11.45
C GLU A 54 9.73 -9.91 11.96
N ARG A 55 8.46 -9.51 11.94
CA ARG A 55 8.00 -8.23 12.47
C ARG A 55 8.08 -8.20 13.98
N LEU A 56 7.63 -9.27 14.66
CA LEU A 56 7.74 -9.40 16.11
C LEU A 56 9.21 -9.43 16.54
N ILE A 57 10.05 -10.19 15.84
CA ILE A 57 11.50 -10.19 16.08
C ILE A 57 12.08 -8.78 15.91
N SER A 58 11.69 -8.02 14.89
CA SER A 58 12.18 -6.65 14.69
C SER A 58 11.74 -5.64 15.76
N ILE A 59 10.57 -5.86 16.36
CA ILE A 59 9.99 -4.97 17.39
C ILE A 59 10.56 -5.31 18.77
N PHE A 60 10.75 -6.60 19.07
CA PHE A 60 11.19 -7.07 20.39
C PHE A 60 12.69 -7.33 20.49
N SER A 61 13.38 -7.57 19.37
CA SER A 61 14.82 -7.57 19.34
C SER A 61 15.32 -6.13 19.46
N ARG A 62 15.51 -5.68 20.70
CA ARG A 62 16.21 -4.44 21.06
C ARG A 62 17.68 -4.42 20.61
N GLU A 63 18.13 -5.44 19.87
CA GLU A 63 19.48 -5.53 19.33
C GLU A 63 19.62 -4.54 18.16
N LYS A 64 20.01 -3.30 18.48
CA LYS A 64 20.60 -2.37 17.51
C LYS A 64 21.92 -2.97 17.03
N ARG A 65 21.87 -3.95 16.12
CA ARG A 65 23.06 -4.40 15.41
C ARG A 65 23.57 -3.21 14.60
N GLY A 66 24.64 -2.62 15.10
CA GLY A 66 25.35 -1.52 14.46
C GLY A 66 25.63 -1.84 13.00
N ASN A 67 25.71 -0.79 12.19
CA ASN A 67 26.15 -0.84 10.81
C ASN A 67 27.55 -1.49 10.71
N TRP A 68 27.62 -2.82 10.69
CA TRP A 68 28.81 -3.51 10.25
C TRP A 68 28.82 -3.43 8.72
N ARG A 69 29.31 -2.28 8.24
CA ARG A 69 29.76 -2.07 6.88
C ARG A 69 30.56 -3.32 6.47
N LYS A 70 29.98 -4.21 5.67
CA LYS A 70 30.76 -5.15 4.87
C LYS A 70 31.53 -4.31 3.85
N LYS A 71 32.69 -3.79 4.24
CA LYS A 71 33.70 -3.35 3.27
C LYS A 71 34.02 -4.59 2.42
N LYS A 72 33.54 -4.60 1.17
CA LYS A 72 34.02 -5.52 0.15
C LYS A 72 35.53 -5.35 0.07
N LYS A 73 36.31 -6.41 0.33
CA LYS A 73 37.71 -6.47 -0.10
C LYS A 73 37.70 -6.33 -1.63
N LYS A 74 38.32 -5.26 -2.13
CA LYS A 74 38.82 -5.18 -3.51
C LYS A 74 40.24 -5.75 -3.48
N ASN A 75 40.48 -6.70 -4.37
CA ASN A 75 41.73 -7.34 -4.81
C ASN A 75 42.80 -7.61 -3.75
#